data_AF-A0A958NEB1-F1
#
_entry.id   AF-A0A958NEB1-F1
#
_cell.length_a   1.000
_cell.length_b   1.000
_cell.length_c   1.000
_cell.angle_alpha   90.00
_cell.angle_beta   90.00
_cell.angle_gamma   90.00
#
_symmetry.space_group_name_H-M   'P 1'
#
loop_
_entity.id
_entity.type
_entity.pdbx_description
1 polymer ?
#
loop_
_entity_poly.entity_id
_entity_poly.type
_entity_poly.pdbx_seq_one_letter_code
_entity_poly.pdbx_strand_id
1 'polypeptide(L)'
;MFSEQEIQNLKKALPTRAAYDISEQTGISRSTIYKFFNGGKVRTYCAQRIFESALLLVEQAQITAGTLKAKCQLILNEDQESYNGGKDGNRVSATE
;
A
#
# COMPACT_ATOMS: atom_id res chain seq x y z
N MET A 1 8.91 24.69 -6.31
CA MET A 1 8.95 24.51 -4.84
C MET A 1 7.73 23.67 -4.49
N PHE A 2 7.89 22.56 -3.77
CA PHE A 2 6.77 21.67 -3.43
C PHE A 2 5.78 22.40 -2.54
N SER A 3 4.48 22.27 -2.80
CA SER A 3 3.46 22.85 -1.94
C SER A 3 3.35 22.09 -0.62
N GLU A 4 2.98 22.78 0.45
CA GLU A 4 2.78 22.15 1.76
C GLU A 4 1.70 21.06 1.69
N GLN A 5 0.66 21.28 0.88
CA GLN A 5 -0.43 20.33 0.68
C GLN A 5 0.06 19.04 0.01
N GLU A 6 0.92 19.13 -1.02
CA GLU A 6 1.51 17.95 -1.67
C GLU A 6 2.37 17.15 -0.70
N ILE A 7 3.19 17.82 0.12
CA ILE A 7 4.03 17.16 1.13
C ILE A 7 3.16 16.43 2.17
N GLN A 8 2.05 17.04 2.61
CA GLN A 8 1.14 16.37 3.55
C GLN A 8 0.39 15.19 2.93
N ASN A 9 -0.04 15.30 1.68
CA ASN A 9 -0.67 14.20 0.96
C ASN A 9 0.31 13.03 0.80
N LEU A 10 1.55 13.32 0.42
CA LEU A 10 2.61 12.32 0.31
C LEU A 10 2.87 11.66 1.66
N LYS A 11 3.02 12.44 2.73
CA LYS A 11 3.22 11.94 4.10
C LYS A 11 2.14 10.95 4.54
N LYS A 12 0.87 11.21 4.20
CA LYS A 12 -0.26 10.33 4.55
C LYS A 12 -0.25 9.02 3.76
N ALA A 13 0.26 9.03 2.53
CA ALA A 13 0.33 7.85 1.68
C ALA A 13 1.54 6.95 1.98
N LEU A 14 2.53 7.47 2.72
CA LEU A 14 3.76 6.72 3.01
C LEU A 14 3.53 5.57 4.01
N PRO A 15 4.20 4.42 3.81
CA PRO A 15 4.20 3.36 4.80
C PRO A 15 4.89 3.80 6.10
N THR A 16 4.55 3.16 7.23
CA THR A 16 5.09 3.50 8.56
C THR A 16 6.62 3.53 8.63
N ARG A 17 7.28 2.67 7.84
CA ARG A 17 8.76 2.57 7.77
C ARG A 17 9.41 3.50 6.75
N ALA A 18 8.65 4.31 6.02
CA ALA A 18 9.18 5.12 4.93
C ALA A 18 10.37 6.01 5.31
N ALA A 19 10.35 6.65 6.48
CA ALA A 19 11.46 7.50 6.91
C ALA A 19 12.77 6.72 7.10
N TYR A 20 12.69 5.44 7.48
CA TYR A 20 13.84 4.55 7.54
C TYR A 20 14.30 4.18 6.13
N ASP A 21 13.39 3.75 5.27
CA ASP A 21 13.71 3.31 3.90
C ASP A 21 14.33 4.45 3.06
N ILE A 22 13.78 5.67 3.17
CA ILE A 22 14.34 6.86 2.51
C ILE A 22 15.73 7.18 3.06
N SER A 23 15.96 7.01 4.37
CA SER A 23 17.27 7.25 4.99
C SER A 23 18.32 6.28 4.44
N GLU A 24 17.99 5.00 4.33
CA GLU A 24 18.87 3.97 3.77
C GLU A 24 19.17 4.24 2.28
N GLN A 25 18.17 4.62 1.50
CA GLN A 25 18.32 4.88 0.06
C GLN A 25 19.11 6.15 -0.25
N THR A 26 18.94 7.19 0.57
CA THR A 26 19.47 8.52 0.25
C THR A 26 20.72 8.90 1.04
N GLY A 27 20.97 8.24 2.17
CA GLY A 27 21.97 8.65 3.16
C GLY A 27 21.56 9.90 3.95
N ILE A 28 20.33 10.39 3.78
CA ILE A 28 19.82 11.56 4.51
C ILE A 28 19.31 11.12 5.87
N SER A 29 19.72 11.81 6.94
CA SER A 29 19.31 11.44 8.30
C SER A 29 17.78 11.50 8.48
N ARG A 30 17.25 10.52 9.23
CA ARG A 30 15.82 10.47 9.60
C ARG A 30 15.29 11.77 10.19
N SER A 31 16.08 12.46 11.01
CA SER A 31 15.71 13.77 11.57
C SER A 31 15.47 14.82 10.47
N THR A 32 16.28 14.82 9.42
CA THR A 32 16.12 15.71 8.27
C THR A 32 14.88 15.35 7.44
N ILE A 33 14.59 14.05 7.30
CA ILE A 33 13.40 13.54 6.63
C ILE A 33 12.13 13.96 7.39
N TYR A 34 12.09 13.77 8.72
CA TYR A 34 10.96 14.25 9.53
C TYR A 34 10.81 15.76 9.48
N LYS A 35 11.93 16.49 9.48
CA LYS A 35 11.92 17.95 9.32
C LYS A 35 11.26 18.36 8.01
N PHE A 36 11.59 17.70 6.90
CA PHE A 36 10.95 17.93 5.60
C PHE A 36 9.43 17.73 5.66
N PHE A 37 8.98 16.56 6.14
CA PHE A 37 7.55 16.23 6.20
C PHE A 37 6.74 17.04 7.21
N ASN A 38 7.41 17.74 8.13
CA ASN A 38 6.79 18.65 9.09
C ASN A 38 6.88 20.13 8.64
N GLY A 39 7.23 20.40 7.38
CA GLY A 39 7.30 21.77 6.84
C GLY A 39 8.54 22.56 7.29
N GLY A 40 9.51 21.91 7.92
CA GLY A 40 10.75 22.54 8.35
C GLY A 40 11.66 22.87 7.17
N LYS A 41 12.52 23.88 7.34
CA LYS A 41 13.51 24.26 6.33
C LYS A 41 14.58 23.17 6.17
N VAL A 42 14.73 22.70 4.93
CA VAL A 42 15.72 21.69 4.51
C VAL A 42 16.43 22.19 3.26
N ARG A 43 17.69 21.78 3.04
CA ARG A 43 18.42 22.11 1.81
C ARG A 43 17.67 21.55 0.60
N THR A 44 17.61 22.33 -0.49
CA THR A 44 16.87 21.98 -1.72
C THR A 44 17.22 20.60 -2.26
N TYR A 45 18.53 20.28 -2.32
CA TYR A 45 19.01 18.97 -2.73
C TYR A 45 18.44 17.82 -1.88
N CYS A 46 18.42 17.98 -0.56
CA CYS A 46 17.86 16.97 0.33
C CYS A 46 16.34 16.86 0.16
N ALA A 47 15.64 17.99 0.08
CA ALA A 47 14.18 18.02 -0.11
C ALA A 47 13.77 17.28 -1.39
N GLN A 48 14.47 17.51 -2.50
CA GLN A 48 14.21 16.83 -3.76
C GLN A 48 14.41 15.31 -3.63
N ARG A 49 15.55 14.86 -3.09
CA ARG A 49 15.83 13.42 -2.93
C ARG A 49 14.85 12.73 -1.99
N ILE A 50 14.44 13.39 -0.91
CA ILE A 50 13.42 12.87 0.02
C ILE A 50 12.10 12.69 -0.73
N PHE A 51 11.68 13.70 -1.49
CA PHE A 51 10.42 13.68 -2.22
C PHE A 51 10.38 12.59 -3.29
N GLU A 52 11.43 12.48 -4.12
CA GLU A 52 11.56 11.45 -5.15
C GLU A 52 11.55 10.04 -4.55
N SER A 53 12.31 9.81 -3.47
CA SER A 53 12.35 8.50 -2.81
C SER A 53 11.01 8.14 -2.16
N ALA A 54 10.34 9.14 -1.56
CA ALA A 54 9.02 8.96 -0.98
C ALA A 54 7.96 8.59 -2.04
N LEU A 55 7.99 9.21 -3.23
CA LEU A 55 7.08 8.87 -4.32
C LEU A 55 7.24 7.40 -4.76
N LEU A 56 8.49 6.95 -4.94
CA LEU A 56 8.76 5.56 -5.32
C LEU A 56 8.22 4.57 -4.28
N LEU A 57 8.34 4.89 -2.99
CA LEU A 57 7.79 4.03 -1.93
C LEU A 57 6.25 3.97 -1.95
N VAL A 58 5.58 5.08 -2.26
CA VAL A 58 4.11 5.09 -2.40
C VAL A 58 3.68 4.24 -3.60
N GLU A 59 4.33 4.40 -4.74
CA GLU A 59 4.03 3.62 -5.94
C GLU A 59 4.21 2.12 -5.69
N GLN A 60 5.33 1.73 -5.06
CA GLN A 60 5.60 0.35 -4.70
C GLN A 60 4.56 -0.22 -3.71
N ALA A 61 4.11 0.58 -2.74
CA ALA A 61 3.09 0.19 -1.78
C ALA A 61 1.72 -0.02 -2.46
N GLN A 62 1.35 0.85 -3.40
CA GLN A 62 0.10 0.74 -4.16
C GLN A 62 0.08 -0.49 -5.06
N ILE A 63 1.17 -0.78 -5.76
CA ILE A 63 1.32 -2.00 -6.57
C ILE A 63 1.11 -3.23 -5.68
N THR A 64 1.78 -3.27 -4.53
CA THR A 64 1.69 -4.39 -3.58
C THR A 64 0.25 -4.57 -3.05
N ALA A 65 -0.43 -3.48 -2.71
CA ALA A 65 -1.83 -3.51 -2.25
C ALA A 65 -2.78 -4.02 -3.36
N GLY A 66 -2.56 -3.62 -4.61
CA GLY A 66 -3.31 -4.10 -5.77
C GLY A 66 -3.13 -5.60 -5.98
N THR A 67 -1.88 -6.09 -5.95
CA THR A 67 -1.59 -7.53 -6.04
C THR A 67 -2.21 -8.32 -4.89
N LEU A 68 -2.16 -7.78 -3.66
CA LEU A 68 -2.77 -8.43 -2.50
C LEU A 68 -4.30 -8.54 -2.66
N LYS A 69 -4.96 -7.47 -3.10
CA LYS A 69 -6.41 -7.47 -3.35
C LYS A 69 -6.79 -8.51 -4.39
N ALA A 70 -6.04 -8.61 -5.49
CA ALA A 70 -6.27 -9.61 -6.52
C ALA A 70 -6.13 -11.05 -5.96
N LYS A 71 -5.10 -11.32 -5.16
CA LYS A 71 -4.92 -12.62 -4.50
C LYS A 71 -6.05 -12.95 -3.53
N CYS A 72 -6.50 -11.98 -2.72
CA CYS A 72 -7.63 -12.19 -1.82
C CYS A 72 -8.93 -12.48 -2.57
N GLN A 73 -9.17 -11.83 -3.71
CA GLN A 73 -10.34 -12.10 -4.55
C GLN A 73 -10.31 -13.49 -5.17
N LEU A 74 -9.12 -13.96 -5.61
CA LEU A 74 -8.96 -15.33 -6.11
C LEU A 74 -9.35 -16.36 -5.04
N ILE A 75 -8.81 -16.22 -3.82
CA ILE A 75 -9.12 -17.12 -2.70
C ILE A 75 -10.62 -17.11 -2.37
N LEU A 76 -11.25 -15.93 -2.34
CA LEU A 76 -12.69 -15.81 -2.06
C LEU A 76 -13.57 -16.43 -3.16
N ASN A 77 -13.13 -16.40 -4.42
CA ASN A 77 -13.84 -17.02 -5.53
C ASN A 77 -13.65 -18.55 -5.56
N GLU A 78 -12.47 -19.06 -5.24
CA GLU A 78 -12.21 -20.50 -5.11
C GLU A 78 -13.06 -21.15 -3.99
N ASP A 79 -13.33 -20.41 -2.90
CA ASP A 79 -14.20 -20.86 -1.80
C ASP A 79 -15.68 -20.93 -2.23
N GLN A 80 -16.13 -20.05 -3.13
CA GLN A 80 -17.50 -20.04 -3.67
C GLN A 80 -17.78 -21.21 -4.63
N GLU A 81 -16.81 -21.65 -5.42
CA GLU A 81 -16.96 -22.82 -6.31
C GLU A 81 -16.99 -24.14 -5.53
N SER A 82 -16.29 -24.21 -4.40
CA SER A 82 -16.29 -25.40 -3.53
C SER A 82 -17.60 -25.62 -2.75
N TYR A 83 -18.43 -24.58 -2.59
CA TYR A 83 -19.69 -24.65 -1.83
C TYR A 83 -20.95 -24.91 -2.68
N ASN A 84 -20.84 -24.95 -4.02
CA ASN A 84 -21.98 -25.19 -4.93
C ASN A 84 -22.10 -26.64 -5.44
N GLY A 85 -21.45 -27.62 -4.79
CA GLY A 85 -21.51 -29.05 -5.14
C GLY A 85 -22.46 -29.91 -4.32
N GLY A 86 -23.30 -29.33 -3.46
CA GLY A 86 -24.06 -30.07 -2.43
C GLY A 86 -25.58 -29.99 -2.51
N LYS A 87 -26.20 -30.25 -3.67
CA LYS A 87 -27.65 -30.52 -3.76
C LYS A 87 -27.98 -31.60 -4.79
N ASP A 88 -27.39 -32.78 -4.64
CA ASP A 88 -27.94 -34.02 -5.19
C ASP A 88 -28.32 -34.95 -4.04
N GLY A 89 -29.62 -35.01 -3.78
CA GLY A 89 -30.24 -35.77 -2.69
C GLY A 89 -31.68 -36.09 -3.03
N ASN A 90 -31.85 -36.74 -4.19
CA ASN A 90 -33.00 -37.45 -4.70
C ASN A 90 -33.97 -37.95 -3.59
N ARG A 91 -35.08 -37.23 -3.36
CA ARG A 91 -36.22 -37.75 -2.60
C ARG A 91 -37.09 -38.55 -3.58
N VAL A 92 -36.78 -39.83 -3.70
CA VAL A 92 -37.66 -40.79 -4.40
C VAL A 92 -39.02 -40.84 -3.70
N SER A 93 -40.06 -40.65 -4.51
CA SER A 93 -41.45 -40.93 -4.15
C SER A 93 -41.60 -42.37 -3.67
N ALA A 94 -42.27 -42.56 -2.53
CA ALA A 94 -42.86 -43.83 -2.16
C ALA A 94 -44.38 -43.61 -2.07
N THR A 95 -45.06 -44.02 -3.13
CA THR A 95 -46.47 -44.39 -3.15
C THR A 95 -46.58 -45.79 -2.56
N GLU A 96 -47.48 -45.99 -1.59
CA GLU A 96 -48.44 -47.09 -1.42
C GLU A 96 -49.04 -47.08 -0.01
#